data_AF-A0A845SSW5-F1
#
_entry.id   AF-A0A845SSW5-F1
#
_cell.length_a   1.000
_cell.length_b   1.000
_cell.length_c   1.000
_cell.angle_alpha   90.00
_cell.angle_beta   90.00
_cell.angle_gamma   90.00
#
_symmetry.space_group_name_H-M   'P 1'
#
loop_
_entity.id
_entity.type
_entity.pdbx_description
1 polymer ?
#
loop_
_entity_poly.entity_id
_entity_poly.type
_entity_poly.pdbx_seq_one_letter_code
_entity_poly.pdbx_strand_id
1 'polypeptide(L)'
;MKQFAPLILAAVLAVSLAACTDRDTAAPSSSASAGAVSSAPHGQSAPEQAPSASSAQTSSAIAGMERTLYIGAGPSMKEYPWTFESDPSPDGLIAAIAETTGWNLTLAEPVSSGRGGMTVVFGRESSVFTGPPDPQKDEFHVFDTQDLVFHILDSIQKTLQMNTIDPALGDPDNLDIYFSTEDGAISLPDVGIEIPLEEPYPGSAALSEAYAQG
;
A
#
# COMPACT_ATOMS: atom_id res chain seq x y z
N MET A 1 -20.68 -4.94 -38.37
CA MET A 1 -20.20 -3.86 -39.27
C MET A 1 -20.87 -2.55 -38.89
N LYS A 2 -20.24 -1.75 -38.01
CA LYS A 2 -20.62 -0.37 -37.67
C LYS A 2 -19.35 0.44 -37.37
N GLN A 3 -18.69 0.77 -38.48
CA GLN A 3 -18.03 2.02 -38.87
C GLN A 3 -17.44 2.88 -37.73
N PHE A 4 -16.11 2.84 -37.62
CA PHE A 4 -15.26 3.75 -36.86
C PHE A 4 -15.01 5.03 -37.68
N ALA A 5 -15.01 6.19 -37.02
CA ALA A 5 -14.50 7.44 -37.57
C ALA A 5 -13.72 8.20 -36.48
N PRO A 6 -12.39 8.36 -36.60
CA PRO A 6 -11.61 9.21 -35.71
C PRO A 6 -11.56 10.64 -36.26
N LEU A 7 -11.98 11.62 -35.45
CA LEU A 7 -11.78 13.04 -35.73
C LEU A 7 -10.55 13.50 -34.94
N ILE A 8 -9.46 13.76 -35.66
CA ILE A 8 -8.24 14.40 -35.18
C ILE A 8 -8.51 15.89 -34.96
N LEU A 9 -8.18 16.42 -33.78
CA LEU A 9 -7.96 17.86 -33.61
C LEU A 9 -6.74 18.11 -32.71
N ALA A 10 -5.79 18.82 -33.29
CA ALA A 10 -4.49 19.17 -32.73
C ALA A 10 -4.53 20.51 -31.96
N ALA A 11 -3.43 20.75 -31.23
CA ALA A 11 -2.96 22.02 -30.67
C ALA A 11 -3.60 22.39 -29.31
N VAL A 12 -2.89 22.93 -28.31
CA VAL A 12 -1.87 23.99 -28.34
C VAL A 12 -0.99 23.93 -27.07
N LEU A 13 0.27 24.31 -27.26
CA LEU A 13 1.34 24.58 -26.27
C LEU A 13 0.97 25.70 -25.27
N ALA A 14 1.30 25.54 -23.98
CA ALA A 14 1.63 26.67 -23.10
C ALA A 14 2.55 26.26 -21.95
N VAL A 15 3.82 26.68 -22.04
CA VAL A 15 4.80 26.72 -20.95
C VAL A 15 4.54 27.96 -20.11
N SER A 16 4.61 27.86 -18.78
CA SER A 16 4.87 29.01 -17.90
C SER A 16 5.58 28.53 -16.63
N LEU A 17 6.85 28.90 -16.50
CA LEU A 17 7.60 28.87 -15.24
C LEU A 17 7.28 30.13 -14.45
N ALA A 18 6.98 29.99 -13.16
CA ALA A 18 7.06 31.07 -12.18
C ALA A 18 7.90 30.58 -10.99
N ALA A 19 9.07 31.18 -10.83
CA ALA A 19 9.98 31.03 -9.71
C ALA A 19 9.89 32.25 -8.79
N CYS A 20 10.40 32.07 -7.55
CA CYS A 20 10.79 33.10 -6.57
C CYS A 20 9.60 33.70 -5.77
N THR A 21 9.63 33.91 -4.45
CA THR A 21 10.66 33.94 -3.38
C THR A 21 9.92 33.78 -2.05
N ASP A 22 10.40 32.94 -1.14
CA ASP A 22 11.18 33.35 0.06
C ASP A 22 10.56 34.48 0.88
N ARG A 23 10.14 34.14 2.11
CA ARG A 23 9.80 35.10 3.14
C ARG A 23 10.24 34.57 4.49
N ASP A 24 11.46 34.97 4.84
CA ASP A 24 11.96 35.17 6.20
C ASP A 24 10.86 35.60 7.19
N THR A 25 10.85 34.95 8.36
CA THR A 25 10.63 35.65 9.63
C THR A 25 11.40 34.88 10.70
N ALA A 26 12.61 35.39 10.96
CA ALA A 26 13.35 35.12 12.17
C ALA A 26 12.92 36.09 13.28
N ALA A 27 13.34 35.72 14.50
CA ALA A 27 13.64 36.56 15.67
C ALA A 27 12.71 36.35 16.89
N PRO A 28 13.18 36.64 18.12
CA PRO A 28 14.00 35.71 18.91
C PRO A 28 13.65 35.74 20.42
N SER A 29 14.48 35.03 21.22
CA SER A 29 14.81 35.34 22.62
C SER A 29 13.73 35.04 23.66
N SER A 30 14.01 34.68 24.92
CA SER A 30 15.18 34.25 25.69
C SER A 30 14.63 34.01 27.11
N SER A 31 15.37 33.22 27.89
CA SER A 31 15.58 33.38 29.35
C SER A 31 15.16 32.19 30.22
N ALA A 32 16.22 31.68 30.85
CA ALA A 32 16.28 30.76 31.98
C ALA A 32 15.58 31.30 33.24
N SER A 33 15.26 30.42 34.19
CA SER A 33 16.01 30.35 35.46
C SER A 33 15.54 29.19 36.35
N ALA A 34 16.48 28.74 37.16
CA ALA A 34 16.42 27.60 38.06
C ALA A 34 15.67 27.86 39.38
N GLY A 35 15.18 26.74 39.96
CA GLY A 35 15.45 26.34 41.35
C GLY A 35 14.66 26.99 42.48
N ALA A 36 13.94 26.17 43.26
CA ALA A 36 14.08 26.10 44.72
C ALA A 36 13.27 24.94 45.32
N VAL A 37 13.91 24.29 46.28
CA VAL A 37 13.50 23.17 47.13
C VAL A 37 12.78 23.69 48.37
N SER A 38 11.81 22.95 48.91
CA SER A 38 11.60 22.85 50.36
C SER A 38 10.74 21.63 50.73
N SER A 39 11.00 21.06 51.91
CA SER A 39 10.74 19.68 52.30
C SER A 39 9.94 19.53 53.62
N ALA A 40 9.07 18.51 53.67
CA ALA A 40 8.62 17.67 54.83
C ALA A 40 7.79 18.37 55.96
N PRO A 41 7.07 17.65 56.89
CA PRO A 41 7.26 16.24 57.30
C PRO A 41 6.01 15.38 57.73
N HIS A 42 6.31 14.08 57.96
CA HIS A 42 5.81 13.10 58.96
C HIS A 42 4.31 12.73 59.13
N GLY A 43 4.03 11.41 59.14
CA GLY A 43 2.87 10.80 59.83
C GLY A 43 2.56 9.37 59.39
N GLN A 44 2.74 8.39 60.27
CA GLN A 44 2.75 6.94 60.04
C GLN A 44 1.42 6.29 60.47
N SER A 45 0.90 5.30 59.72
CA SER A 45 0.23 4.03 60.16
C SER A 45 -0.95 3.57 59.27
N ALA A 46 -0.94 2.27 58.96
CA ALA A 46 -1.89 1.48 58.14
C ALA A 46 -3.08 0.93 58.98
N PRO A 47 -3.95 -0.02 58.52
CA PRO A 47 -4.26 -0.56 57.18
C PRO A 47 -5.80 -0.59 56.87
N GLU A 48 -6.18 -1.34 55.81
CA GLU A 48 -7.52 -1.85 55.44
C GLU A 48 -8.51 -0.91 54.70
N GLN A 49 -8.64 -1.12 53.38
CA GLN A 49 -9.79 -1.79 52.77
C GLN A 49 -9.67 -1.77 51.24
N ALA A 50 -9.58 -2.96 50.64
CA ALA A 50 -9.94 -3.14 49.24
C ALA A 50 -11.45 -2.88 49.07
N PRO A 51 -11.85 -2.22 48.00
CA PRO A 51 -12.63 -2.96 47.02
C PRO A 51 -12.02 -2.83 45.63
N SER A 52 -12.11 -3.95 44.91
CA SER A 52 -11.88 -4.07 43.48
C SER A 52 -12.47 -2.88 42.72
N ALA A 53 -11.62 -1.94 42.32
CA ALA A 53 -11.88 -1.10 41.16
C ALA A 53 -11.29 -1.86 39.98
N SER A 54 -12.20 -2.56 39.29
CA SER A 54 -12.01 -3.10 37.95
C SER A 54 -11.11 -2.19 37.15
N SER A 55 -10.02 -2.75 36.62
CA SER A 55 -9.16 -2.14 35.63
C SER A 55 -9.99 -1.83 34.39
N ALA A 56 -10.77 -0.76 34.41
CA ALA A 56 -11.08 -0.04 33.20
C ALA A 56 -9.79 0.70 32.82
N GLN A 57 -8.82 -0.06 32.32
CA GLN A 57 -7.95 0.48 31.29
C GLN A 57 -8.91 0.93 30.20
N THR A 58 -9.19 2.23 30.23
CA THR A 58 -9.45 2.99 29.03
C THR A 58 -8.20 2.78 28.18
N SER A 59 -8.17 1.67 27.44
CA SER A 59 -7.44 1.62 26.19
C SER A 59 -7.99 2.81 25.43
N SER A 60 -7.22 3.89 25.44
CA SER A 60 -7.46 5.03 24.58
C SER A 60 -7.53 4.42 23.20
N ALA A 61 -8.74 4.37 22.63
CA ALA A 61 -8.92 4.04 21.25
C ALA A 61 -8.15 5.12 20.50
N ILE A 62 -6.90 4.82 20.13
CA ILE A 62 -6.29 5.47 18.99
C ILE A 62 -7.23 5.09 17.86
N ALA A 63 -8.08 6.02 17.45
CA ALA A 63 -8.98 5.81 16.34
C ALA A 63 -8.11 5.68 15.10
N GLY A 64 -7.71 4.44 14.80
CA GLY A 64 -6.97 4.14 13.59
C GLY A 64 -7.86 4.32 12.37
N MET A 65 -7.23 4.51 11.22
CA MET A 65 -7.90 4.61 9.94
C MET A 65 -8.14 3.20 9.39
N GLU A 66 -9.41 2.80 9.31
CA GLU A 66 -9.78 1.52 8.72
C GLU A 66 -9.68 1.60 7.20
N ARG A 67 -8.99 0.62 6.63
CA ARG A 67 -8.83 0.38 5.19
C ARG A 67 -9.14 -1.08 4.91
N THR A 68 -9.45 -1.37 3.65
CA THR A 68 -9.70 -2.75 3.21
C THR A 68 -8.55 -3.19 2.32
N LEU A 69 -7.89 -4.29 2.68
CA LEU A 69 -6.95 -4.98 1.82
C LEU A 69 -7.71 -6.00 0.98
N TYR A 70 -7.39 -6.06 -0.30
CA TYR A 70 -7.97 -7.01 -1.24
C TYR A 70 -6.90 -8.06 -1.53
N ILE A 71 -7.13 -9.30 -1.14
CA ILE A 71 -6.15 -10.38 -1.24
C ILE A 71 -6.76 -11.55 -2.01
N GLY A 72 -6.10 -11.96 -3.09
CA GLY A 72 -6.54 -13.03 -3.99
C GLY A 72 -6.23 -12.72 -5.45
N ALA A 73 -6.67 -13.60 -6.34
CA ALA A 73 -6.62 -13.41 -7.79
C ALA A 73 -7.97 -13.73 -8.43
N GLY A 74 -8.41 -12.89 -9.37
CA GLY A 74 -9.70 -13.07 -10.06
C GLY A 74 -10.87 -13.42 -9.10
N PRO A 75 -11.50 -14.61 -9.23
CA PRO A 75 -12.65 -15.00 -8.40
C PRO A 75 -12.30 -15.36 -6.95
N SER A 76 -11.02 -15.56 -6.59
CA SER A 76 -10.61 -15.87 -5.21
C SER A 76 -10.40 -14.62 -4.34
N MET A 77 -10.57 -13.43 -4.92
CA MET A 77 -10.40 -12.14 -4.23
C MET A 77 -11.27 -12.02 -2.99
N LYS A 78 -10.66 -11.70 -1.85
CA LYS A 78 -11.32 -11.49 -0.56
C LYS A 78 -10.90 -10.17 0.08
N GLU A 79 -11.76 -9.66 0.93
CA GLU A 79 -11.55 -8.41 1.69
C GLU A 79 -11.06 -8.70 3.10
N TYR A 80 -10.03 -7.96 3.53
CA TYR A 80 -9.44 -8.04 4.85
C TYR A 80 -9.40 -6.63 5.47
N PRO A 81 -10.18 -6.36 6.53
CA PRO A 81 -10.10 -5.07 7.20
C PRO A 81 -8.74 -4.92 7.88
N TRP A 82 -8.14 -3.74 7.72
CA TRP A 82 -6.86 -3.38 8.32
C TRP A 82 -6.95 -2.00 8.96
N THR A 83 -6.40 -1.85 10.16
CA THR A 83 -6.39 -0.58 10.88
C THR A 83 -4.99 0.02 10.87
N PHE A 84 -4.84 1.20 10.27
CA PHE A 84 -3.59 1.95 10.28
C PHE A 84 -3.60 3.03 11.37
N GLU A 85 -2.44 3.39 11.91
CA GLU A 85 -2.32 4.49 12.88
C GLU A 85 -2.56 5.87 12.25
N SER A 86 -2.40 5.98 10.94
CA SER A 86 -2.55 7.21 10.14
C SER A 86 -2.93 6.82 8.71
N ASP A 87 -3.20 7.81 7.85
CA ASP A 87 -3.47 7.56 6.43
C ASP A 87 -2.27 6.84 5.77
N PRO A 88 -2.44 5.62 5.24
CA PRO A 88 -1.32 4.84 4.73
C PRO A 88 -0.88 5.32 3.35
N SER A 89 0.44 5.32 3.12
CA SER A 89 0.98 5.45 1.77
C SER A 89 0.72 4.17 0.95
N PRO A 90 0.90 4.20 -0.39
CA PRO A 90 0.84 3.00 -1.21
C PRO A 90 1.80 1.89 -0.72
N ASP A 91 3.01 2.25 -0.32
CA ASP A 91 3.98 1.34 0.28
C ASP A 91 3.45 0.72 1.59
N GLY A 92 2.76 1.52 2.41
CA GLY A 92 2.13 1.05 3.64
C GLY A 92 1.00 0.04 3.40
N LEU A 93 0.22 0.23 2.33
CA LEU A 93 -0.79 -0.74 1.91
C LEU A 93 -0.16 -2.06 1.45
N ILE A 94 0.92 -1.99 0.66
CA ILE A 94 1.66 -3.18 0.21
C ILE A 94 2.30 -3.90 1.41
N ALA A 95 2.87 -3.16 2.36
CA ALA A 95 3.41 -3.73 3.59
C ALA A 95 2.33 -4.44 4.42
N ALA A 96 1.12 -3.89 4.50
CA ALA A 96 0.00 -4.54 5.20
C ALA A 96 -0.45 -5.84 4.51
N ILE A 97 -0.41 -5.90 3.17
CA ILE A 97 -0.63 -7.17 2.44
C ILE A 97 0.46 -8.18 2.78
N ALA A 98 1.73 -7.76 2.81
CA ALA A 98 2.86 -8.63 3.18
C ALA A 98 2.68 -9.19 4.61
N GLU A 99 2.28 -8.36 5.57
CA GLU A 99 2.04 -8.77 6.96
C GLU A 99 0.86 -9.76 7.05
N THR A 100 -0.23 -9.45 6.35
CA THR A 100 -1.44 -10.29 6.33
C THR A 100 -1.14 -11.67 5.74
N THR A 101 -0.45 -11.73 4.61
CA THR A 101 -0.22 -12.97 3.84
C THR A 101 1.02 -13.75 4.29
N GLY A 102 2.05 -13.06 4.76
CA GLY A 102 3.39 -13.60 4.98
C GLY A 102 4.28 -13.58 3.74
N TRP A 103 3.80 -13.09 2.58
CA TRP A 103 4.63 -12.94 1.39
C TRP A 103 5.68 -11.85 1.58
N ASN A 104 6.87 -12.06 1.03
CA ASN A 104 7.88 -11.01 0.99
C ASN A 104 7.55 -10.05 -0.16
N LEU A 105 7.07 -8.85 0.14
CA LEU A 105 6.75 -7.84 -0.88
C LEU A 105 7.77 -6.69 -0.89
N THR A 106 9.04 -7.01 -0.64
CA THR A 106 10.13 -6.02 -0.68
C THR A 106 10.17 -5.32 -2.04
N LEU A 107 10.10 -3.98 -2.00
CA LEU A 107 10.19 -3.13 -3.18
C LEU A 107 11.64 -2.66 -3.37
N ALA A 108 12.06 -2.51 -4.63
CA ALA A 108 13.36 -1.97 -4.98
C ALA A 108 13.42 -0.44 -4.83
N GLU A 109 12.29 0.22 -5.07
CA GLU A 109 12.09 1.64 -4.87
C GLU A 109 10.68 1.90 -4.32
N PRO A 110 10.46 3.04 -3.65
CA PRO A 110 9.13 3.41 -3.18
C PRO A 110 8.13 3.47 -4.35
N VAL A 111 6.86 3.16 -4.07
CA VAL A 111 5.80 3.26 -5.09
C VAL A 111 5.76 4.68 -5.63
N SER A 112 5.90 4.82 -6.95
CA SER A 112 5.94 6.12 -7.61
C SER A 112 4.65 6.41 -8.35
N SER A 113 4.22 7.67 -8.36
CA SER A 113 3.13 8.14 -9.20
C SER A 113 3.68 8.65 -10.53
N GLY A 114 3.11 8.19 -11.65
CA GLY A 114 3.56 8.56 -12.99
C GLY A 114 2.69 7.92 -14.09
N ARG A 115 2.78 8.43 -15.32
CA ARG A 115 1.99 7.96 -16.50
C ARG A 115 0.46 7.96 -16.34
N GLY A 116 -0.09 8.60 -15.31
CA GLY A 116 -1.52 8.55 -15.00
C GLY A 116 -1.90 7.51 -13.95
N GLY A 117 -0.91 6.81 -13.37
CA GLY A 117 -1.11 5.72 -12.42
C GLY A 117 0.01 5.60 -11.37
N MET A 118 0.16 4.39 -10.83
CA MET A 118 1.22 4.02 -9.89
C MET A 118 2.13 2.94 -10.47
N THR A 119 3.43 3.01 -10.16
CA THR A 119 4.41 1.98 -10.54
C THR A 119 4.95 1.32 -9.29
N VAL A 120 4.91 -0.01 -9.27
CA VAL A 120 5.46 -0.87 -8.21
C VAL A 120 6.64 -1.65 -8.78
N VAL A 121 7.80 -1.52 -8.15
CA VAL A 121 9.04 -2.18 -8.60
C VAL A 121 9.49 -3.17 -7.54
N PHE A 122 9.41 -4.46 -7.84
CA PHE A 122 9.78 -5.51 -6.91
C PHE A 122 11.31 -5.65 -6.83
N GLY A 123 11.81 -5.77 -5.59
CA GLY A 123 13.19 -6.14 -5.33
C GLY A 123 13.42 -7.64 -5.49
N ARG A 124 14.68 -8.03 -5.71
CA ARG A 124 15.08 -9.45 -5.89
C ARG A 124 14.71 -10.38 -4.74
N GLU A 125 14.54 -9.85 -3.54
CA GLU A 125 14.18 -10.65 -2.35
C GLU A 125 12.67 -10.90 -2.24
N SER A 126 11.85 -10.27 -3.10
CA SER A 126 10.40 -10.45 -3.06
C SER A 126 9.98 -11.87 -3.47
N SER A 127 8.80 -12.27 -2.99
CA SER A 127 8.14 -13.54 -3.30
C SER A 127 7.86 -13.73 -4.79
N VAL A 128 7.84 -12.65 -5.59
CA VAL A 128 7.79 -12.75 -7.06
C VAL A 128 9.00 -13.53 -7.60
N PHE A 129 10.15 -13.46 -6.93
CA PHE A 129 11.38 -14.19 -7.30
C PHE A 129 11.66 -15.39 -6.40
N THR A 130 11.43 -15.26 -5.10
CA THR A 130 11.85 -16.27 -4.12
C THR A 130 10.78 -17.31 -3.85
N GLY A 131 9.57 -17.14 -4.39
CA GLY A 131 8.42 -17.99 -4.09
C GLY A 131 7.73 -17.62 -2.76
N PRO A 132 6.74 -18.42 -2.34
CA PRO A 132 5.98 -18.17 -1.13
C PRO A 132 6.82 -18.50 0.12
N PRO A 133 6.46 -17.98 1.30
CA PRO A 133 7.14 -18.34 2.55
C PRO A 133 6.99 -19.83 2.86
N ASP A 134 7.96 -20.42 3.56
CA ASP A 134 7.89 -21.79 4.08
C ASP A 134 8.06 -21.79 5.62
N PRO A 135 7.04 -22.20 6.40
CA PRO A 135 5.72 -22.66 5.96
C PRO A 135 4.80 -21.51 5.48
N GLN A 136 3.91 -21.82 4.53
CA GLN A 136 2.83 -20.92 4.13
C GLN A 136 1.73 -20.86 5.20
N LYS A 137 1.06 -19.72 5.34
CA LYS A 137 -0.20 -19.64 6.09
C LYS A 137 -1.29 -20.37 5.30
N ASP A 138 -2.08 -21.21 5.96
CA ASP A 138 -3.11 -22.04 5.30
C ASP A 138 -4.10 -21.21 4.46
N GLU A 139 -4.45 -20.00 4.90
CA GLU A 139 -5.42 -19.14 4.21
C GLU A 139 -4.89 -18.55 2.89
N PHE A 140 -3.57 -18.36 2.78
CA PHE A 140 -2.90 -17.73 1.64
C PHE A 140 -2.02 -18.72 0.87
N HIS A 141 -2.32 -20.01 1.04
CA HIS A 141 -1.57 -21.07 0.39
C HIS A 141 -1.77 -21.02 -1.12
N VAL A 142 -0.67 -20.90 -1.85
CA VAL A 142 -0.62 -20.96 -3.32
C VAL A 142 0.20 -22.16 -3.76
N PHE A 143 -0.16 -22.73 -4.92
CA PHE A 143 0.35 -24.04 -5.34
C PHE A 143 1.55 -23.96 -6.30
N ASP A 144 1.67 -22.87 -7.04
CA ASP A 144 2.73 -22.68 -8.03
C ASP A 144 3.12 -21.20 -8.19
N THR A 145 4.20 -20.97 -8.92
CA THR A 145 4.78 -19.64 -9.13
C THR A 145 3.82 -18.69 -9.86
N GLN A 146 3.07 -19.19 -10.86
CA GLN A 146 2.13 -18.37 -11.60
C GLN A 146 0.99 -17.92 -10.66
N ASP A 147 0.42 -18.86 -9.92
CA ASP A 147 -0.63 -18.61 -8.95
C ASP A 147 -0.18 -17.60 -7.88
N LEU A 148 1.03 -17.76 -7.34
CA LEU A 148 1.62 -16.81 -6.41
C LEU A 148 1.73 -15.40 -7.00
N VAL A 149 2.35 -15.28 -8.18
CA VAL A 149 2.59 -13.96 -8.78
C VAL A 149 1.27 -13.28 -9.11
N PHE A 150 0.29 -14.00 -9.67
CA PHE A 150 -1.04 -13.46 -9.92
C PHE A 150 -1.75 -13.03 -8.65
N HIS A 151 -1.67 -13.83 -7.58
CA HIS A 151 -2.21 -13.43 -6.28
C HIS A 151 -1.54 -12.16 -5.76
N ILE A 152 -0.22 -12.04 -5.85
CA ILE A 152 0.49 -10.82 -5.42
C ILE A 152 0.05 -9.60 -6.24
N LEU A 153 0.08 -9.70 -7.58
CA LEU A 153 -0.17 -8.56 -8.46
C LEU A 153 -1.62 -8.09 -8.39
N ASP A 154 -2.59 -9.01 -8.44
CA ASP A 154 -4.01 -8.67 -8.36
C ASP A 154 -4.36 -8.08 -6.99
N SER A 155 -3.78 -8.61 -5.91
CA SER A 155 -4.00 -8.08 -4.55
C SER A 155 -3.50 -6.63 -4.42
N ILE A 156 -2.28 -6.36 -4.90
CA ILE A 156 -1.70 -5.01 -4.86
C ILE A 156 -2.52 -4.07 -5.74
N GLN A 157 -2.83 -4.47 -6.98
CA GLN A 157 -3.62 -3.65 -7.90
C GLN A 157 -4.93 -3.24 -7.26
N LYS A 158 -5.74 -4.22 -6.81
CA LYS A 158 -7.08 -3.91 -6.29
C LYS A 158 -7.02 -3.11 -4.99
N THR A 159 -6.07 -3.41 -4.12
CA THR A 159 -5.88 -2.66 -2.88
C THR A 159 -5.51 -1.20 -3.15
N LEU A 160 -4.56 -0.94 -4.05
CA LEU A 160 -4.16 0.44 -4.36
C LEU A 160 -5.31 1.22 -5.02
N GLN A 161 -6.02 0.61 -5.97
CA GLN A 161 -7.17 1.23 -6.64
C GLN A 161 -8.26 1.65 -5.64
N MET A 162 -8.75 0.70 -4.83
CA MET A 162 -9.87 0.91 -3.91
C MET A 162 -9.55 1.85 -2.75
N ASN A 163 -8.28 1.96 -2.36
CA ASN A 163 -7.85 2.85 -1.27
C ASN A 163 -7.39 4.24 -1.77
N THR A 164 -7.21 4.42 -3.08
CA THR A 164 -6.84 5.72 -3.68
C THR A 164 -8.05 6.45 -4.24
N ILE A 165 -8.92 5.74 -4.96
CA ILE A 165 -10.13 6.30 -5.55
C ILE A 165 -11.33 5.77 -4.77
N ASP A 166 -12.06 6.68 -4.13
CA ASP A 166 -13.34 6.35 -3.51
C ASP A 166 -14.34 5.92 -4.61
N PRO A 167 -14.91 4.69 -4.55
CA PRO A 167 -15.89 4.20 -5.52
C PRO A 167 -17.14 5.10 -5.65
N ALA A 168 -17.44 5.92 -4.66
CA ALA A 168 -18.55 6.89 -4.72
C ALA A 168 -18.19 8.16 -5.53
N LEU A 169 -16.90 8.44 -5.73
CA LEU A 169 -16.40 9.65 -6.39
C LEU A 169 -15.80 9.38 -7.77
N GLY A 170 -15.38 8.15 -8.06
CA GLY A 170 -14.85 7.73 -9.35
C GLY A 170 -14.78 6.21 -9.45
N ASP A 171 -14.49 5.71 -10.65
CA ASP A 171 -14.23 4.28 -10.85
C ASP A 171 -12.78 3.97 -10.42
N PRO A 172 -12.56 3.12 -9.40
CA PRO A 172 -11.22 2.75 -8.95
C PRO A 172 -10.37 2.08 -10.02
N ASP A 173 -11.00 1.40 -10.97
CA ASP A 173 -10.30 0.70 -12.04
C ASP A 173 -9.65 1.67 -13.05
N ASN A 174 -9.96 2.98 -12.96
CA ASN A 174 -9.27 4.02 -13.74
C ASN A 174 -7.86 4.36 -13.22
N LEU A 175 -7.49 3.90 -12.02
CA LEU A 175 -6.11 4.05 -11.56
C LEU A 175 -5.26 2.94 -12.21
N ASP A 176 -4.45 3.33 -13.18
CA ASP A 176 -3.50 2.43 -13.82
C ASP A 176 -2.43 1.98 -12.83
N ILE A 177 -2.14 0.68 -12.80
CA ILE A 177 -1.07 0.10 -11.98
C ILE A 177 -0.09 -0.61 -12.90
N TYR A 178 1.19 -0.27 -12.76
CA TYR A 178 2.29 -0.87 -13.52
C TYR A 178 3.17 -1.67 -12.58
N PHE A 179 3.61 -2.85 -13.03
CA PHE A 179 4.51 -3.70 -12.28
C PHE A 179 5.80 -3.92 -13.05
N SER A 180 6.91 -3.89 -12.32
CA SER A 180 8.23 -4.15 -12.89
C SER A 180 9.18 -4.67 -11.81
N THR A 181 10.40 -4.93 -12.21
CA THR A 181 11.51 -5.34 -11.37
C THR A 181 12.71 -4.44 -11.66
N GLU A 182 13.76 -4.54 -10.84
CA GLU A 182 15.04 -3.85 -11.09
C GLU A 182 15.64 -4.16 -12.48
N ASP A 183 15.33 -5.33 -13.04
CA ASP A 183 15.86 -5.80 -14.32
C ASP A 183 14.91 -5.56 -15.52
N GLY A 184 13.70 -5.05 -15.28
CA GLY A 184 12.66 -4.90 -16.29
C GLY A 184 11.41 -5.73 -16.00
N ALA A 185 10.89 -6.43 -17.01
CA ALA A 185 9.59 -7.10 -16.93
C ALA A 185 9.61 -8.27 -15.93
N ILE A 186 8.46 -8.53 -15.31
CA ILE A 186 8.26 -9.77 -14.55
C ILE A 186 7.93 -10.86 -15.58
N SER A 187 8.74 -11.91 -15.64
CA SER A 187 8.55 -13.03 -16.57
C SER A 187 8.22 -14.31 -15.81
N LEU A 188 7.23 -15.05 -16.30
CA LEU A 188 6.81 -16.37 -15.81
C LEU A 188 7.16 -17.41 -16.89
N PRO A 189 8.42 -17.89 -16.94
CA PRO A 189 8.92 -18.68 -18.07
C PRO A 189 8.23 -20.04 -18.22
N ASP A 190 7.76 -20.63 -17.12
CA ASP A 190 7.09 -21.95 -17.14
C ASP A 190 5.79 -21.95 -17.95
N VAL A 191 5.15 -20.79 -18.05
CA VAL A 191 3.86 -20.59 -18.74
C VAL A 191 3.98 -19.60 -19.91
N GLY A 192 5.19 -19.09 -20.18
CA GLY A 192 5.45 -18.16 -21.28
C GLY A 192 4.80 -16.78 -21.13
N ILE A 193 4.42 -16.39 -19.91
CA ILE A 193 3.74 -15.10 -19.64
C ILE A 193 4.79 -14.05 -19.29
N GLU A 194 4.64 -12.84 -19.83
CA GLU A 194 5.42 -11.67 -19.45
C GLU A 194 4.48 -10.53 -19.06
N ILE A 195 4.73 -9.90 -17.91
CA ILE A 195 3.92 -8.79 -17.41
C ILE A 195 4.30 -7.52 -18.18
N PRO A 196 3.33 -6.76 -18.72
CA PRO A 196 3.62 -5.58 -19.51
C PRO A 196 4.26 -4.46 -18.68
N LEU A 197 5.33 -3.86 -19.21
CA LEU A 197 6.04 -2.73 -18.60
C LEU A 197 5.49 -1.36 -18.99
N GLU A 198 5.05 -1.25 -20.24
CA GLU A 198 4.63 0.01 -20.86
C GLU A 198 3.12 0.20 -20.85
N GLU A 199 2.37 -0.86 -20.56
CA GLU A 199 0.91 -0.87 -20.46
C GLU A 199 0.50 -1.18 -19.02
N PRO A 200 -0.65 -0.65 -18.55
CA PRO A 200 -1.18 -1.00 -17.23
C PRO A 200 -1.38 -2.52 -17.12
N TYR A 201 -1.15 -3.05 -15.93
CA TYR A 201 -1.38 -4.46 -15.66
C TYR A 201 -2.86 -4.81 -15.91
N PRO A 202 -3.18 -5.70 -16.86
CA PRO A 202 -4.56 -5.94 -17.26
C PRO A 202 -5.30 -6.89 -16.31
N GLY A 203 -4.65 -7.37 -15.26
CA GLY A 203 -5.16 -8.40 -14.34
C GLY A 203 -4.83 -9.82 -14.80
N SER A 204 -4.73 -10.73 -13.83
CA SER A 204 -4.35 -12.13 -14.06
C SER A 204 -5.30 -12.87 -15.02
N ALA A 205 -6.60 -12.57 -14.96
CA ALA A 205 -7.61 -13.17 -15.82
C ALA A 205 -7.36 -12.85 -17.31
N ALA A 206 -7.12 -11.57 -17.62
CA ALA A 206 -6.86 -11.13 -18.99
C ALA A 206 -5.54 -11.70 -19.54
N LEU A 207 -4.50 -11.78 -18.71
CA LEU A 207 -3.24 -12.43 -19.10
C LEU A 207 -3.45 -13.92 -19.36
N SER A 208 -4.16 -14.62 -18.48
CA SER A 208 -4.45 -16.04 -18.67
C SER A 208 -5.21 -16.29 -19.98
N GLU A 209 -6.18 -15.44 -20.32
CA GLU A 209 -6.95 -15.54 -21.57
C GLU A 209 -6.10 -15.24 -22.82
N ALA A 210 -5.21 -14.25 -22.73
CA ALA A 210 -4.34 -13.86 -23.85
C ALA A 210 -3.31 -14.96 -24.18
N TYR A 211 -2.71 -15.56 -23.15
CA TYR A 211 -1.67 -16.57 -23.32
C TYR A 211 -2.20 -18.00 -23.49
N ALA A 212 -3.47 -18.28 -23.14
CA ALA A 212 -4.12 -19.55 -23.46
C ALA A 212 -4.45 -19.73 -24.95
N GLN A 213 -4.37 -18.66 -25.75
CA GLN A 213 -4.69 -18.65 -27.19
C GLN A 213 -3.45 -18.74 -28.11
N GLY A 214 -2.24 -18.71 -27.54
CA GLY A 214 -0.96 -18.81 -28.26
C GLY A 214 -0.41 -20.24 -28.30
#